data_AF-A0A1V0TZT8-F1
#
_entry.id   AF-A0A1V0TZT8-F1
#
_cell.length_a   1.000
_cell.length_b   1.000
_cell.length_c   1.000
_cell.angle_alpha   90.00
_cell.angle_beta   90.00
_cell.angle_gamma   90.00
#
_symmetry.space_group_name_H-M   'P 1'
#
loop_
_entity.id
_entity.type
_entity.pdbx_description
1 polymer ?
#
loop_
_entity_poly.entity_id
_entity_poly.type
_entity_poly.pdbx_seq_one_letter_code
_entity_poly.pdbx_strand_id
1 'polypeptide(L)'
;MPLVRGLRPPRAVVRVVAPVLVMAGTAALLGGCVEAGAPKSAGHASAVTGPERLWPDRKPAPPSAPATEGQEKPQPLTALPRIPSGNIRKLSAGKVLLAQIDADKRRDMPVFEKDEERKIRACADRPGARSCPVRAPEYHDLNGDGKDELILGVESKDHLLIMWAYTLKKGVVNSILDATSYPQSVEVANHKLVIHEPGDAPGYESRTVYVWDARHQVMTIQDVGYGRRTPPTPSGR
;
A
#
# COMPACT_ATOMS: atom_id res chain seq x y z
N MET A 1 -28.74 50.96 -12.22
CA MET A 1 -29.29 52.23 -12.77
C MET A 1 -28.51 52.54 -14.04
N PRO A 2 -29.09 53.16 -15.10
CA PRO A 2 -30.38 53.87 -15.18
C PRO A 2 -31.63 52.95 -15.23
N LEU A 3 -32.79 53.50 -15.60
CA LEU A 3 -34.13 52.91 -15.45
C LEU A 3 -34.98 52.98 -16.74
N VAL A 4 -36.11 52.26 -16.73
CA VAL A 4 -36.96 51.87 -17.87
C VAL A 4 -37.95 52.95 -18.34
N ARG A 5 -38.27 52.94 -19.64
CA ARG A 5 -39.57 53.32 -20.26
C ARG A 5 -40.06 52.09 -21.06
N GLY A 6 -41.34 51.69 -21.19
CA GLY A 6 -42.63 52.42 -21.13
C GLY A 6 -42.97 53.00 -22.51
N LEU A 7 -44.15 52.88 -23.15
CA LEU A 7 -45.54 52.44 -22.85
C LEU A 7 -46.24 52.11 -24.23
N ARG A 8 -47.47 51.60 -24.46
CA ARG A 8 -48.73 51.16 -23.76
C ARG A 8 -49.46 50.12 -24.71
N PRO A 9 -50.76 49.70 -24.55
CA PRO A 9 -51.36 48.48 -25.18
C PRO A 9 -52.56 48.81 -26.12
N PRO A 10 -53.75 48.16 -26.08
CA PRO A 10 -54.17 46.75 -26.25
C PRO A 10 -55.14 46.54 -27.45
N ARG A 11 -55.59 45.30 -27.71
CA ARG A 11 -57.02 44.97 -27.98
C ARG A 11 -57.32 43.48 -27.84
N ALA A 12 -58.58 43.15 -27.57
CA ALA A 12 -59.03 41.79 -27.21
C ALA A 12 -59.98 41.21 -28.27
N VAL A 13 -60.11 39.87 -28.27
CA VAL A 13 -61.23 39.16 -28.90
C VAL A 13 -61.74 38.11 -27.91
N VAL A 14 -63.03 38.16 -27.61
CA VAL A 14 -63.75 37.12 -26.87
C VAL A 14 -64.70 36.43 -27.85
N ARG A 15 -64.68 35.09 -27.89
CA ARG A 15 -65.80 34.27 -28.36
C ARG A 15 -65.99 33.09 -27.42
N VAL A 16 -67.24 32.72 -27.21
CA VAL A 16 -67.72 31.74 -26.23
C VAL A 16 -68.76 30.85 -26.93
N VAL A 17 -69.17 29.77 -26.25
CA VAL A 17 -70.29 28.85 -26.58
C VAL A 17 -69.88 27.64 -27.44
N ALA A 18 -70.03 26.45 -26.83
CA ALA A 18 -69.93 25.13 -27.44
C ALA A 18 -71.29 24.66 -27.97
N PRO A 19 -71.43 23.43 -28.49
CA PRO A 19 -72.13 22.44 -27.66
C PRO A 19 -71.74 20.94 -27.83
N VAL A 20 -71.93 20.19 -26.73
CA VAL A 20 -72.57 18.85 -26.65
C VAL A 20 -71.98 17.67 -27.45
N LEU A 21 -71.40 16.69 -26.73
CA LEU A 21 -71.98 15.33 -26.57
C LEU A 21 -71.32 14.55 -25.42
N VAL A 22 -71.90 13.39 -25.06
CA VAL A 22 -71.86 12.78 -23.72
C VAL A 22 -71.11 11.43 -23.67
N MET A 23 -70.54 11.15 -22.49
CA MET A 23 -70.12 9.86 -21.91
C MET A 23 -68.74 9.23 -22.17
N ALA A 24 -68.14 8.83 -21.04
CA ALA A 24 -67.38 7.60 -20.80
C ALA A 24 -66.13 7.30 -21.65
N GLY A 25 -64.98 7.80 -21.17
CA GLY A 25 -63.65 7.31 -21.54
C GLY A 25 -62.68 7.38 -20.36
N THR A 26 -62.68 6.36 -19.49
CA THR A 26 -61.79 6.30 -18.33
C THR A 26 -60.37 5.95 -18.78
N ALA A 27 -59.63 6.95 -19.23
CA ALA A 27 -58.25 6.81 -19.69
C ALA A 27 -57.30 6.47 -18.52
N ALA A 28 -57.19 5.18 -18.19
CA ALA A 28 -56.23 4.68 -17.23
C ALA A 28 -54.81 4.98 -17.72
N LEU A 29 -54.10 5.87 -17.01
CA LEU A 29 -52.70 6.16 -17.24
C LEU A 29 -51.86 4.96 -16.79
N LEU A 30 -51.74 3.94 -17.67
CA LEU A 30 -50.87 2.78 -17.51
C LEU A 30 -49.39 3.15 -17.74
N GLY A 31 -48.94 4.24 -17.12
CA GLY A 31 -47.54 4.57 -16.90
C GLY A 31 -46.95 3.71 -15.79
N GLY A 32 -47.07 2.39 -15.91
CA GLY A 32 -46.42 1.46 -15.00
C GLY A 32 -44.91 1.64 -15.08
N CYS A 33 -44.24 1.66 -13.94
CA CYS A 33 -42.79 1.61 -13.89
C CYS A 33 -42.31 0.39 -14.69
N VAL A 34 -41.40 0.56 -15.65
CA VAL A 34 -40.77 -0.61 -16.27
C VAL A 34 -39.97 -1.32 -15.18
N GLU A 35 -40.24 -2.61 -14.98
CA GLU A 35 -39.61 -3.40 -13.93
C GLU A 35 -38.08 -3.36 -14.14
N ALA A 36 -37.36 -2.65 -13.27
CA ALA A 36 -35.91 -2.56 -13.35
C ALA A 36 -35.34 -3.96 -13.10
N GLY A 37 -34.85 -4.60 -14.16
CA GLY A 37 -34.50 -6.02 -14.16
C GLY A 37 -33.63 -6.40 -12.95
N ALA A 38 -34.07 -7.43 -12.22
CA ALA A 38 -33.59 -7.75 -10.87
C ALA A 38 -32.05 -7.69 -10.74
N PRO A 39 -31.50 -7.11 -9.65
CA PRO A 39 -30.07 -6.88 -9.50
C PRO A 39 -29.24 -8.13 -9.74
N LYS A 40 -28.49 -8.14 -10.84
CA LYS A 40 -27.54 -9.22 -11.16
C LYS A 40 -26.33 -9.10 -10.24
N SER A 41 -25.99 -10.18 -9.57
CA SER A 41 -24.73 -10.27 -8.81
C SER A 41 -23.54 -10.00 -9.75
N ALA A 42 -22.59 -9.18 -9.28
CA ALA A 42 -21.34 -8.91 -9.98
C ALA A 42 -20.32 -10.08 -9.88
N GLY A 43 -20.71 -11.18 -9.25
CA GLY A 43 -19.82 -12.29 -8.89
C GLY A 43 -19.37 -12.22 -7.43
N HIS A 44 -18.35 -13.00 -7.08
CA HIS A 44 -17.74 -12.95 -5.75
C HIS A 44 -16.76 -11.78 -5.70
N ALA A 45 -16.90 -10.88 -4.73
CA ALA A 45 -15.83 -9.95 -4.38
C ALA A 45 -14.72 -10.71 -3.65
N SER A 46 -13.46 -10.50 -4.05
CA SER A 46 -12.30 -11.02 -3.32
C SER A 46 -12.29 -10.45 -1.91
N ALA A 47 -12.02 -11.29 -0.91
CA ALA A 47 -11.82 -10.83 0.46
C ALA A 47 -10.58 -9.94 0.53
N VAL A 48 -10.74 -8.70 1.03
CA VAL A 48 -9.64 -7.76 1.21
C VAL A 48 -9.06 -7.94 2.60
N THR A 49 -7.81 -8.39 2.69
CA THR A 49 -7.06 -8.41 3.96
C THR A 49 -6.84 -6.97 4.43
N GLY A 50 -7.26 -6.67 5.65
CA GLY A 50 -6.98 -5.37 6.28
C GLY A 50 -5.48 -5.16 6.57
N PRO A 51 -5.06 -3.94 6.94
CA PRO A 51 -3.66 -3.66 7.24
C PRO A 51 -3.14 -4.46 8.43
N GLU A 52 -2.08 -5.22 8.21
CA GLU A 52 -1.30 -5.89 9.25
C GLU A 52 -0.02 -5.09 9.53
N ARG A 53 0.19 -4.68 10.78
CA ARG A 53 1.36 -3.86 11.15
C ARG A 53 2.57 -4.74 11.46
N LEU A 54 3.63 -4.55 10.69
CA LEU A 54 4.93 -5.18 10.92
C LEU A 54 5.58 -4.57 12.17
N TRP A 55 6.23 -5.42 12.97
CA TRP A 55 7.00 -5.01 14.16
C TRP A 55 6.28 -4.01 15.10
N PRO A 56 5.10 -4.33 15.66
CA PRO A 56 4.32 -3.40 16.47
C PRO A 56 5.03 -2.86 17.73
N ASP A 57 6.04 -3.58 18.25
CA ASP A 57 6.92 -3.13 19.34
C ASP A 57 8.03 -2.14 18.90
N ARG A 58 8.11 -1.81 17.61
CA ARG A 58 9.06 -0.82 17.10
C ARG A 58 8.71 0.57 17.62
N LYS A 59 9.71 1.29 18.14
CA LYS A 59 9.57 2.72 18.46
C LYS A 59 9.40 3.53 17.16
N PRO A 60 8.30 4.27 16.98
CA PRO A 60 8.15 5.19 15.86
C PRO A 60 9.32 6.17 15.74
N ALA A 61 9.69 6.56 14.53
CA ALA A 61 10.64 7.64 14.32
C ALA A 61 10.07 9.01 14.75
N PRO A 62 10.91 9.91 15.29
CA PRO A 62 10.57 11.33 15.44
C PRO A 62 10.49 12.02 14.06
N PRO A 63 9.91 13.23 13.95
CA PRO A 63 9.87 13.96 12.69
C PRO A 63 11.25 14.22 12.09
N SER A 64 11.44 13.77 10.85
CA SER A 64 12.63 13.94 10.01
C SER A 64 12.18 13.97 8.54
N ALA A 65 13.07 14.41 7.64
CA ALA A 65 12.82 14.23 6.21
C ALA A 65 12.75 12.72 5.86
N PRO A 66 11.89 12.32 4.90
CA PRO A 66 11.87 10.94 4.40
C PRO A 66 13.19 10.62 3.70
N ALA A 67 13.63 9.36 3.81
CA ALA A 67 14.71 8.84 2.99
C ALA A 67 14.13 8.19 1.72
N THR A 68 14.86 8.29 0.59
CA THR A 68 14.29 7.97 -0.73
C THR A 68 15.30 7.23 -1.60
N GLU A 69 15.29 5.90 -1.49
CA GLU A 69 15.88 4.99 -2.48
C GLU A 69 14.88 3.88 -2.83
N GLY A 70 15.08 3.23 -3.98
CA GLY A 70 14.17 2.21 -4.49
C GLY A 70 14.83 1.31 -5.53
N GLN A 71 14.56 0.01 -5.45
CA GLN A 71 15.26 -1.00 -6.23
C GLN A 71 14.67 -1.18 -7.66
N GLU A 72 15.34 -0.66 -8.70
CA GLU A 72 14.85 -0.74 -10.09
C GLU A 72 14.71 -2.18 -10.65
N LYS A 73 15.57 -3.11 -10.22
CA LYS A 73 15.78 -4.42 -10.86
C LYS A 73 16.08 -5.49 -9.82
N PRO A 74 15.65 -6.76 -10.00
CA PRO A 74 15.83 -7.80 -8.99
C PRO A 74 17.30 -8.17 -8.81
N GLN A 75 17.76 -8.32 -7.57
CA GLN A 75 19.16 -8.61 -7.23
C GLN A 75 19.30 -10.06 -6.76
N PRO A 76 19.83 -10.98 -7.59
CA PRO A 76 19.92 -12.39 -7.22
C PRO A 76 21.05 -12.64 -6.22
N LEU A 77 20.70 -13.20 -5.06
CA LEU A 77 21.65 -13.59 -4.00
C LEU A 77 22.24 -14.98 -4.30
N THR A 78 23.06 -15.05 -5.34
CA THR A 78 23.65 -16.29 -5.89
C THR A 78 24.58 -17.05 -4.94
N ALA A 79 25.01 -16.43 -3.84
CA ALA A 79 25.78 -17.08 -2.78
C ALA A 79 24.90 -17.97 -1.85
N LEU A 80 23.58 -17.86 -1.91
CA LEU A 80 22.65 -18.70 -1.16
C LEU A 80 22.38 -20.02 -1.89
N PRO A 81 22.15 -21.14 -1.17
CA PRO A 81 21.74 -22.39 -1.80
C PRO A 81 20.37 -22.23 -2.47
N ARG A 82 20.17 -22.91 -3.61
CA ARG A 82 18.87 -22.95 -4.27
C ARG A 82 17.83 -23.65 -3.40
N ILE A 83 16.58 -23.18 -3.47
CA ILE A 83 15.42 -23.73 -2.78
C ILE A 83 14.40 -24.26 -3.83
N PRO A 84 14.49 -25.54 -4.25
CA PRO A 84 13.61 -26.10 -5.28
C PRO A 84 12.13 -26.09 -4.91
N SER A 85 11.80 -26.14 -3.61
CA SER A 85 10.41 -26.21 -3.13
C SER A 85 9.66 -24.87 -3.07
N GLY A 86 10.23 -23.77 -3.59
CA GLY A 86 9.54 -22.47 -3.71
C GLY A 86 9.16 -21.73 -2.40
N ASN A 87 9.31 -22.37 -1.23
CA ASN A 87 9.02 -21.79 0.08
C ASN A 87 10.28 -21.15 0.71
N ILE A 88 10.28 -19.82 0.85
CA ILE A 88 11.42 -19.04 1.33
C ILE A 88 11.69 -19.19 2.84
N ARG A 89 10.67 -19.56 3.64
CA ARG A 89 10.78 -19.80 5.09
C ARG A 89 11.73 -20.97 5.44
N LYS A 90 12.17 -21.76 4.45
CA LYS A 90 13.20 -22.80 4.61
C LYS A 90 14.63 -22.26 4.67
N LEU A 91 14.85 -20.97 4.38
CA LEU A 91 16.13 -20.29 4.60
C LEU A 91 16.13 -19.58 5.96
N SER A 92 17.29 -19.55 6.60
CA SER A 92 17.51 -18.65 7.73
C SER A 92 17.48 -17.21 7.24
N ALA A 93 16.53 -16.42 7.73
CA ALA A 93 16.37 -15.00 7.44
C ALA A 93 17.68 -14.20 7.60
N GLY A 94 18.43 -14.44 8.69
CA GLY A 94 19.72 -13.78 8.89
C GLY A 94 20.80 -14.23 7.89
N LYS A 95 20.77 -15.47 7.39
CA LYS A 95 21.65 -15.86 6.27
C LYS A 95 21.30 -15.13 4.98
N VAL A 96 20.02 -14.82 4.74
CA VAL A 96 19.60 -13.97 3.61
C VAL A 96 20.16 -12.56 3.77
N LEU A 97 19.97 -11.94 4.96
CA LEU A 97 20.52 -10.62 5.27
C LEU A 97 22.04 -10.54 5.11
N LEU A 98 22.78 -11.53 5.62
CA LEU A 98 24.24 -11.53 5.47
C LEU A 98 24.66 -11.69 4.01
N ALA A 99 23.94 -12.50 3.21
CA ALA A 99 24.20 -12.62 1.78
C ALA A 99 23.90 -11.33 0.99
N GLN A 100 22.91 -10.53 1.41
CA GLN A 100 22.63 -9.19 0.89
C GLN A 100 23.77 -8.21 1.24
N ILE A 101 24.11 -8.07 2.52
CA ILE A 101 25.23 -7.23 2.99
C ILE A 101 26.54 -7.60 2.27
N ASP A 102 26.83 -8.89 2.12
CA ASP A 102 28.01 -9.37 1.39
C ASP A 102 27.91 -9.11 -0.13
N ALA A 103 26.72 -8.99 -0.70
CA ALA A 103 26.51 -8.63 -2.11
C ALA A 103 26.70 -7.14 -2.38
N ASP A 104 26.17 -6.26 -1.55
CA ASP A 104 26.29 -4.81 -1.74
C ASP A 104 27.71 -4.32 -1.43
N LYS A 105 28.37 -4.94 -0.45
CA LYS A 105 29.80 -4.77 -0.19
C LYS A 105 30.70 -5.27 -1.33
N ARG A 106 30.26 -6.24 -2.14
CA ARG A 106 30.92 -6.63 -3.41
C ARG A 106 30.64 -5.67 -4.57
N ARG A 107 29.67 -4.77 -4.44
CA ARG A 107 29.31 -3.71 -5.41
C ARG A 107 29.89 -2.34 -5.02
N ASP A 108 30.71 -2.29 -3.97
CA ASP A 108 31.22 -1.06 -3.33
C ASP A 108 30.11 -0.11 -2.81
N MET A 109 28.99 -0.70 -2.37
CA MET A 109 27.83 -0.01 -1.81
C MET A 109 27.53 -0.51 -0.37
N PRO A 110 28.42 -0.30 0.61
CA PRO A 110 28.22 -0.79 1.98
C PRO A 110 27.12 0.01 2.71
N VAL A 111 25.97 -0.62 2.94
CA VAL A 111 24.80 0.01 3.58
C VAL A 111 24.96 0.23 5.10
N PHE A 112 25.85 -0.53 5.75
CA PHE A 112 26.08 -0.44 7.21
C PHE A 112 27.51 -0.04 7.56
N GLU A 113 27.63 0.74 8.63
CA GLU A 113 28.91 1.00 9.28
C GLU A 113 29.55 -0.26 9.84
N LYS A 114 30.90 -0.30 9.90
CA LYS A 114 31.66 -1.50 10.31
C LYS A 114 31.29 -2.01 11.72
N ASP A 115 30.83 -1.11 12.60
CA ASP A 115 30.38 -1.41 13.96
C ASP A 115 28.94 -1.93 14.02
N GLU A 116 28.11 -1.58 13.04
CA GLU A 116 26.72 -2.06 12.90
C GLU A 116 26.70 -3.43 12.22
N GLU A 117 27.49 -3.59 11.14
CA GLU A 117 27.71 -4.87 10.47
C GLU A 117 28.18 -5.97 11.44
N ARG A 118 29.08 -5.63 12.38
CA ARG A 118 29.51 -6.52 13.46
C ARG A 118 28.36 -6.95 14.38
N LYS A 119 27.51 -5.99 14.81
CA LYS A 119 26.36 -6.27 15.69
C LYS A 119 25.32 -7.15 14.98
N ILE A 120 25.03 -6.86 13.71
CA ILE A 120 24.15 -7.65 12.84
C ILE A 120 24.68 -9.09 12.73
N ARG A 121 25.96 -9.27 12.34
CA ARG A 121 26.57 -10.62 12.22
C ARG A 121 26.57 -11.40 13.54
N ALA A 122 26.73 -10.73 14.69
CA ALA A 122 26.71 -11.35 16.02
C ALA A 122 25.32 -11.79 16.53
N CYS A 123 24.24 -11.52 15.79
CA CYS A 123 22.87 -11.97 16.11
C CYS A 123 22.06 -12.45 14.90
N ALA A 124 22.69 -12.69 13.75
CA ALA A 124 22.03 -13.17 12.53
C ALA A 124 21.44 -14.59 12.68
N ASP A 125 21.83 -15.33 13.72
CA ASP A 125 21.21 -16.59 14.13
C ASP A 125 19.82 -16.41 14.79
N ARG A 126 19.55 -15.21 15.33
CA ARG A 126 18.36 -14.87 16.13
C ARG A 126 17.77 -13.47 15.81
N PRO A 127 17.34 -13.20 14.56
CA PRO A 127 16.57 -11.99 14.23
C PRO A 127 15.36 -11.81 15.15
N GLY A 128 15.01 -10.57 15.48
CA GLY A 128 13.93 -10.22 16.41
C GLY A 128 14.29 -10.32 17.90
N ALA A 129 15.44 -10.89 18.26
CA ALA A 129 15.92 -10.84 19.64
C ALA A 129 16.17 -9.40 20.11
N ARG A 130 15.76 -9.05 21.33
CA ARG A 130 15.77 -7.67 21.87
C ARG A 130 17.13 -6.93 21.79
N SER A 131 18.24 -7.65 21.73
CA SER A 131 19.60 -7.08 21.60
C SER A 131 20.10 -6.98 20.14
N CYS A 132 19.29 -7.38 19.16
CA CYS A 132 19.65 -7.43 17.75
C CYS A 132 19.01 -6.24 17.01
N PRO A 133 19.74 -5.52 16.14
CA PRO A 133 19.15 -4.49 15.28
C PRO A 133 18.23 -5.08 14.20
N VAL A 134 18.42 -6.36 13.86
CA VAL A 134 17.56 -7.09 12.90
C VAL A 134 16.24 -7.43 13.57
N ARG A 135 15.13 -7.00 12.96
CA ARG A 135 13.77 -7.28 13.43
C ARG A 135 13.36 -8.74 13.19
N ALA A 136 12.18 -9.10 13.67
CA ALA A 136 11.60 -10.42 13.37
C ALA A 136 11.39 -10.56 11.85
N PRO A 137 11.61 -11.73 11.25
CA PRO A 137 11.42 -11.91 9.82
C PRO A 137 9.93 -12.03 9.52
N GLU A 138 9.38 -11.04 8.80
CA GLU A 138 7.98 -11.03 8.39
C GLU A 138 7.82 -11.70 7.03
N TYR A 139 6.65 -12.26 6.76
CA TYR A 139 6.44 -13.13 5.58
C TYR A 139 4.99 -13.00 5.08
N HIS A 140 4.84 -12.42 3.90
CA HIS A 140 3.53 -12.15 3.28
C HIS A 140 3.64 -12.31 1.76
N ASP A 141 2.57 -12.74 1.10
CA ASP A 141 2.45 -12.69 -0.36
C ASP A 141 2.37 -11.23 -0.85
N LEU A 142 3.46 -10.73 -1.46
CA LEU A 142 3.51 -9.38 -2.04
C LEU A 142 3.33 -9.40 -3.56
N ASN A 143 3.64 -10.52 -4.21
CA ASN A 143 3.63 -10.65 -5.67
C ASN A 143 2.28 -11.13 -6.25
N GLY A 144 1.45 -11.77 -5.44
CA GLY A 144 0.12 -12.30 -5.78
C GLY A 144 0.10 -13.77 -6.25
N ASP A 145 1.17 -14.54 -6.05
CA ASP A 145 1.26 -15.95 -6.49
C ASP A 145 1.00 -17.00 -5.39
N GLY A 146 0.46 -16.57 -4.25
CA GLY A 146 0.08 -17.43 -3.13
C GLY A 146 1.26 -17.98 -2.33
N LYS A 147 2.44 -17.35 -2.41
CA LYS A 147 3.62 -17.68 -1.61
C LYS A 147 4.15 -16.43 -0.93
N ASP A 148 4.67 -16.61 0.28
CA ASP A 148 5.26 -15.50 1.01
C ASP A 148 6.59 -15.05 0.40
N GLU A 149 6.71 -13.76 0.13
CA GLU A 149 7.99 -13.05 0.17
C GLU A 149 8.52 -13.02 1.61
N LEU A 150 9.84 -12.86 1.77
CA LEU A 150 10.45 -12.54 3.06
C LEU A 150 10.69 -11.03 3.16
N ILE A 151 10.28 -10.39 4.25
CA ILE A 151 10.57 -8.97 4.56
C ILE A 151 11.49 -8.89 5.78
N LEU A 152 12.60 -8.16 5.66
CA LEU A 152 13.56 -7.92 6.74
C LEU A 152 13.72 -6.42 6.97
N GLY A 153 13.58 -6.00 8.23
CA GLY A 153 13.94 -4.66 8.69
C GLY A 153 15.16 -4.69 9.62
N VAL A 154 16.07 -3.73 9.47
CA VAL A 154 17.26 -3.56 10.32
C VAL A 154 17.35 -2.12 10.79
N GLU A 155 17.37 -1.91 12.11
CA GLU A 155 17.60 -0.60 12.70
C GLU A 155 19.07 -0.18 12.56
N SER A 156 19.31 1.03 12.06
CA SER A 156 20.58 1.74 12.22
C SER A 156 20.41 2.85 13.29
N LYS A 157 21.22 3.91 13.21
CA LYS A 157 21.14 5.09 14.09
C LYS A 157 19.82 5.85 13.88
N ASP A 158 19.48 6.66 14.88
CA ASP A 158 18.49 7.75 14.77
C ASP A 158 17.10 7.35 14.21
N HIS A 159 16.68 6.11 14.50
CA HIS A 159 15.42 5.49 14.03
C HIS A 159 15.35 5.22 12.51
N LEU A 160 16.48 5.24 11.80
CA LEU A 160 16.58 4.79 10.42
C LEU A 160 16.34 3.27 10.34
N LEU A 161 15.38 2.87 9.51
CA LEU A 161 15.07 1.48 9.21
C LEU A 161 15.45 1.18 7.76
N ILE A 162 16.40 0.26 7.58
CA ILE A 162 16.76 -0.29 6.28
C ILE A 162 15.92 -1.54 6.07
N MET A 163 15.23 -1.64 4.94
CA MET A 163 14.30 -2.73 4.63
C MET A 163 14.60 -3.37 3.30
N TRP A 164 14.56 -4.70 3.29
CA TRP A 164 14.59 -5.51 2.08
C TRP A 164 13.40 -6.46 2.02
N ALA A 165 12.89 -6.70 0.82
CA ALA A 165 11.93 -7.78 0.54
C ALA A 165 12.51 -8.74 -0.50
N TYR A 166 12.26 -10.05 -0.35
CA TYR A 166 12.88 -11.10 -1.15
C TYR A 166 11.88 -12.14 -1.67
N THR A 167 12.01 -12.53 -2.95
CA THR A 167 11.22 -13.60 -3.59
C THR A 167 12.10 -14.77 -4.09
N LEU A 168 11.48 -15.92 -4.40
CA LEU A 168 12.15 -17.12 -4.92
C LEU A 168 11.91 -17.34 -6.43
N LYS A 169 12.65 -16.60 -7.28
CA LYS A 169 12.62 -16.78 -8.73
C LYS A 169 13.40 -18.04 -9.15
N LYS A 170 12.69 -19.08 -9.59
CA LYS A 170 13.26 -20.40 -9.98
C LYS A 170 14.17 -21.01 -8.89
N GLY A 171 13.77 -20.84 -7.63
CA GLY A 171 14.52 -21.32 -6.47
C GLY A 171 15.78 -20.52 -6.12
N VAL A 172 16.03 -19.37 -6.77
CA VAL A 172 17.08 -18.42 -6.38
C VAL A 172 16.42 -17.26 -5.62
N VAL A 173 16.98 -16.88 -4.47
CA VAL A 173 16.54 -15.69 -3.73
C VAL A 173 16.92 -14.45 -4.52
N ASN A 174 15.98 -13.54 -4.74
CA ASN A 174 16.22 -12.23 -5.32
C ASN A 174 15.70 -11.17 -4.35
N SER A 175 16.50 -10.16 -4.02
CA SER A 175 15.92 -8.93 -3.45
C SER A 175 15.05 -8.29 -4.52
N ILE A 176 13.87 -7.82 -4.11
CA ILE A 176 12.86 -7.16 -4.95
C ILE A 176 12.45 -5.80 -4.38
N LEU A 177 12.86 -5.48 -3.16
CA LEU A 177 12.76 -4.16 -2.56
C LEU A 177 14.08 -3.89 -1.84
N ASP A 178 14.59 -2.69 -2.01
CA ASP A 178 15.54 -2.03 -1.12
C ASP A 178 14.92 -0.67 -0.80
N ALA A 179 14.72 -0.38 0.48
CA ALA A 179 14.04 0.82 0.95
C ALA A 179 14.60 1.24 2.32
N THR A 180 15.14 2.45 2.39
CA THR A 180 15.64 3.06 3.62
C THR A 180 14.72 4.22 4.00
N SER A 181 14.29 4.29 5.26
CA SER A 181 13.18 5.16 5.70
C SER A 181 13.26 5.49 7.19
N TYR A 182 12.56 6.53 7.64
CA TYR A 182 12.31 6.83 9.06
C TYR A 182 10.85 6.55 9.44
N PRO A 183 10.39 5.28 9.49
CA PRO A 183 8.97 4.99 9.63
C PRO A 183 8.44 5.22 11.05
N GLN A 184 7.16 5.53 11.13
CA GLN A 184 6.34 5.48 12.33
C GLN A 184 5.67 4.12 12.48
N SER A 185 5.18 3.57 11.36
CA SER A 185 4.79 2.17 11.20
C SER A 185 5.09 1.68 9.78
N VAL A 186 5.21 0.36 9.64
CA VAL A 186 5.28 -0.34 8.36
C VAL A 186 4.17 -1.37 8.37
N GLU A 187 3.37 -1.46 7.30
CA GLU A 187 2.15 -2.27 7.26
C GLU A 187 2.02 -2.99 5.92
N VAL A 188 1.47 -4.20 5.93
CA VAL A 188 1.12 -4.95 4.71
C VAL A 188 -0.39 -4.98 4.56
N ALA A 189 -0.89 -4.60 3.38
CA ALA A 189 -2.33 -4.57 3.08
C ALA A 189 -2.57 -4.95 1.61
N ASN A 190 -3.30 -6.04 1.36
CA ASN A 190 -3.69 -6.47 0.00
C ASN A 190 -2.49 -6.50 -0.98
N HIS A 191 -1.44 -7.27 -0.64
CA HIS A 191 -0.18 -7.41 -1.40
C HIS A 191 0.68 -6.14 -1.52
N LYS A 192 0.31 -5.03 -0.85
CA LYS A 192 1.09 -3.79 -0.84
C LYS A 192 1.90 -3.68 0.46
N LEU A 193 3.14 -3.22 0.36
CA LEU A 193 3.88 -2.73 1.52
C LEU A 193 3.63 -1.23 1.66
N VAL A 194 3.32 -0.78 2.87
CA VAL A 194 2.95 0.60 3.18
C VAL A 194 3.87 1.11 4.26
N ILE A 195 4.56 2.21 3.99
CA ILE A 195 5.44 2.88 4.95
C ILE A 195 4.76 4.19 5.36
N HIS A 196 4.47 4.35 6.64
CA HIS A 196 3.97 5.60 7.21
C HIS A 196 5.14 6.34 7.86
N GLU A 197 5.49 7.51 7.35
CA GLU A 197 6.58 8.37 7.83
C GLU A 197 6.02 9.66 8.45
N PRO A 198 6.76 10.36 9.33
CA PRO A 198 6.38 11.68 9.77
C PRO A 198 6.25 12.65 8.58
N GLY A 199 5.23 13.52 8.59
CA GLY A 199 5.18 14.65 7.66
C GLY A 199 5.93 15.86 8.21
N ASP A 200 6.27 16.81 7.34
CA ASP A 200 7.01 18.04 7.70
C ASP A 200 6.28 18.95 8.71
N ALA A 201 4.99 18.71 8.92
CA ALA A 201 4.15 19.46 9.85
C ALA A 201 3.70 18.60 11.06
N PRO A 202 3.69 19.14 12.29
CA PRO A 202 3.17 18.43 13.47
C PRO A 202 1.75 17.90 13.27
N GLY A 203 1.55 16.59 13.51
CA GLY A 203 0.27 15.92 13.32
C GLY A 203 -0.03 15.46 11.88
N TYR A 204 0.92 15.62 10.96
CA TYR A 204 0.84 15.07 9.60
C TYR A 204 1.75 13.84 9.44
N GLU A 205 1.48 13.06 8.40
CA GLU A 205 2.24 11.89 7.95
C GLU A 205 2.38 11.89 6.42
N SER A 206 3.48 11.29 5.95
CA SER A 206 3.64 10.83 4.58
C SER A 206 3.38 9.32 4.53
N ARG A 207 2.86 8.82 3.42
CA ARG A 207 2.49 7.41 3.23
C ARG A 207 2.95 6.91 1.87
N THR A 208 4.09 6.24 1.84
CA THR A 208 4.65 5.62 0.64
C THR A 208 4.09 4.21 0.47
N VAL A 209 3.47 3.95 -0.69
CA VAL A 209 2.82 2.66 -1.00
C VAL A 209 3.59 1.95 -2.10
N TYR A 210 4.21 0.82 -1.76
CA TYR A 210 4.90 -0.05 -2.71
C TYR A 210 3.99 -1.17 -3.18
N VAL A 211 4.04 -1.48 -4.49
CA VAL A 211 3.30 -2.57 -5.13
C VAL A 211 4.21 -3.37 -6.05
N TRP A 212 3.84 -4.63 -6.29
CA TRP A 212 4.55 -5.49 -7.24
C TRP A 212 4.41 -5.00 -8.69
N ASP A 213 5.55 -4.73 -9.34
CA ASP A 213 5.64 -4.57 -10.80
C ASP A 213 5.98 -5.93 -11.42
N ALA A 214 5.00 -6.58 -12.03
CA ALA A 214 5.19 -7.89 -12.68
C ALA A 214 6.10 -7.86 -13.93
N ARG A 215 6.41 -6.69 -14.51
CA ARG A 215 7.32 -6.53 -15.66
C ARG A 215 8.77 -6.46 -15.20
N HIS A 216 9.06 -5.61 -14.22
CA HIS A 216 10.41 -5.42 -13.67
C HIS A 216 10.74 -6.44 -12.57
N GLN A 217 9.72 -7.09 -12.00
CA GLN A 217 9.80 -8.08 -10.92
C GLN A 217 10.38 -7.51 -9.61
N VAL A 218 10.01 -6.27 -9.30
CA VAL A 218 10.39 -5.52 -8.09
C VAL A 218 9.16 -4.86 -7.47
N MET A 219 9.27 -4.47 -6.21
CA MET A 219 8.31 -3.61 -5.53
C MET A 219 8.61 -2.15 -5.90
N THR A 220 7.67 -1.47 -6.53
CA THR A 220 7.79 -0.08 -6.98
C THR A 220 6.79 0.83 -6.27
N ILE A 221 7.11 2.12 -6.14
CA ILE A 221 6.23 3.12 -5.52
C ILE A 221 5.05 3.37 -6.46
N GLN A 222 3.83 3.13 -5.98
CA GLN A 222 2.57 3.44 -6.66
C GLN A 222 2.01 4.81 -6.26
N ASP A 223 2.19 5.19 -4.99
CA ASP A 223 1.56 6.37 -4.38
C ASP A 223 2.43 6.89 -3.24
N VAL A 224 2.42 8.21 -3.04
CA VAL A 224 3.03 8.92 -1.91
C VAL A 224 2.02 9.94 -1.40
N GLY A 225 1.13 9.47 -0.52
CA GLY A 225 0.04 10.28 0.03
C GLY A 225 0.49 11.11 1.23
N TYR A 226 0.12 12.39 1.27
CA TYR A 226 0.34 13.27 2.43
C TYR A 226 -0.99 13.56 3.12
N GLY A 227 -1.05 13.39 4.44
CA GLY A 227 -2.29 13.52 5.20
C GLY A 227 -2.09 13.90 6.66
N ARG A 228 -3.21 14.15 7.36
CA ARG A 228 -3.19 14.21 8.82
C ARG A 228 -3.05 12.79 9.37
N ARG A 229 -2.20 12.63 10.39
CA ARG A 229 -2.05 11.36 11.10
C ARG A 229 -3.40 10.95 11.69
N THR A 230 -3.88 9.77 11.29
CA THR A 230 -5.07 9.19 11.92
C THR A 230 -4.64 8.58 13.26
N PRO A 231 -5.30 8.92 14.40
CA PRO A 231 -4.99 8.29 15.66
C PRO A 231 -5.18 6.76 15.56
N PRO A 232 -4.31 5.94 16.17
CA PRO A 232 -4.50 4.49 16.16
C PRO A 232 -5.82 4.16 16.88
N THR A 233 -6.76 3.55 16.16
CA THR A 233 -8.01 3.04 16.73
C THR A 233 -7.67 2.07 17.86
N PRO A 234 -8.22 2.26 19.09
CA PRO A 234 -8.01 1.30 20.16
C PRO A 234 -8.50 -0.08 19.74
N SER A 235 -7.62 -1.09 19.78
CA SER A 235 -8.03 -2.47 19.60
C SER A 235 -8.93 -2.87 20.77
N GLY A 236 -10.19 -3.19 20.46
CA GLY A 236 -11.12 -3.75 21.42
C GLY A 236 -10.57 -5.05 22.01
N ARG A 237 -10.71 -5.19 23.33
CA ARG A 237 -10.38 -6.40 24.10
C ARG A 237 -11.66 -7.17 24.40
#